data_AF-A0A8T3P026-F1
#
_entry.id   AF-A0A8T3P026-F1
#
_cell.length_a   1.000
_cell.length_b   1.000
_cell.length_c   1.000
_cell.angle_alpha   90.00
_cell.angle_beta   90.00
_cell.angle_gamma   90.00
#
_symmetry.space_group_name_H-M   'P 1'
#
loop_
_entity.id
_entity.type
_entity.pdbx_description
1 polymer ?
#
loop_
_entity_poly.entity_id
_entity_poly.type
_entity_poly.pdbx_seq_one_letter_code
_entity_poly.pdbx_strand_id
1 'polypeptide(L)'
;MKNLISLVILGLFAPGLLHAMDDEGNFAIKGAGVTSCAQYTKVLETKSPELYLFVGWIDGYLTGVNQFQRETFDVAPWQATELLAQLLSRYCEQRPDAQFMLAATRLLQSMFPARLRTSSEPVEMESGAETAFLYKSVLTRVQEALAERGYDISTDGAYGPQTQDALEAVQRENDINVTGLPDQQTLMLLLQESSFSNPAEPVESDPDGGTDGGN
;
A
#
# COMPACT_ATOMS: atom_id res chain seq x y z
N MET A 1 47.14 -45.79 23.61
CA MET A 1 47.68 -44.51 23.12
C MET A 1 46.70 -43.91 22.12
N LYS A 2 46.17 -42.72 22.45
CA LYS A 2 45.61 -41.64 21.60
C LYS A 2 44.72 -41.97 20.39
N ASN A 3 43.43 -41.67 20.57
CA ASN A 3 42.56 -40.77 19.79
C ASN A 3 42.83 -40.57 18.29
N LEU A 4 41.77 -40.72 17.47
CA LEU A 4 41.30 -39.63 16.61
C LEU A 4 39.84 -39.88 16.16
N ILE A 5 38.89 -39.21 16.80
CA ILE A 5 37.52 -39.07 16.28
C ILE A 5 37.53 -37.77 15.47
N SER A 6 37.39 -37.88 14.15
CA SER A 6 37.18 -36.72 13.27
C SER A 6 35.82 -36.10 13.57
N LEU A 7 35.83 -34.95 14.23
CA LEU A 7 34.66 -34.08 14.33
C LEU A 7 34.49 -33.36 12.99
N VAL A 8 33.52 -33.79 12.19
CA VAL A 8 33.03 -32.99 11.06
C VAL A 8 32.14 -31.89 11.66
N ILE A 9 32.69 -30.69 11.79
CA ILE A 9 31.93 -29.49 12.14
C ILE A 9 31.10 -29.14 10.90
N LEU A 10 29.84 -29.59 10.88
CA LEU A 10 28.85 -29.13 9.93
C LEU A 10 28.54 -27.68 10.30
N GLY A 11 29.15 -26.73 9.58
CA GLY A 11 28.96 -25.31 9.83
C GLY A 11 27.48 -24.93 9.76
N LEU A 12 26.93 -24.50 10.89
CA LEU A 12 25.67 -23.77 10.96
C LEU A 12 25.82 -22.50 10.12
N PHE A 13 25.41 -22.55 8.85
CA PHE A 13 25.01 -21.35 8.14
C PHE A 13 23.78 -20.83 8.86
N ALA A 14 23.97 -19.89 9.80
CA ALA A 14 22.90 -18.99 10.16
C ALA A 14 22.45 -18.34 8.85
N PRO A 15 21.17 -18.42 8.46
CA PRO A 15 20.70 -17.68 7.30
C PRO A 15 20.91 -16.21 7.67
N GLY A 16 21.96 -15.61 7.12
CA GLY A 16 22.17 -14.18 7.23
C GLY A 16 20.88 -13.52 6.77
N LEU A 17 20.32 -12.68 7.64
CA LEU A 17 19.24 -11.78 7.29
C LEU A 17 19.59 -11.18 5.92
N LEU A 18 18.77 -11.46 4.91
CA LEU A 18 18.86 -10.88 3.58
C LEU A 18 18.69 -9.36 3.74
N HIS A 19 19.77 -8.63 3.97
CA HIS A 19 19.76 -7.18 4.02
C HIS A 19 19.88 -6.66 2.60
N ALA A 20 18.89 -5.89 2.15
CA ALA A 20 18.86 -5.26 0.83
C ALA A 20 19.74 -3.98 0.74
N MET A 21 20.46 -3.65 1.83
CA MET A 21 21.33 -2.48 2.00
C MET A 21 22.80 -2.90 2.02
N ASP A 22 23.73 -1.94 1.94
CA ASP A 22 25.14 -2.23 2.25
C ASP A 22 25.34 -2.60 3.73
N ASP A 23 26.55 -2.99 4.10
CA ASP A 23 26.88 -3.49 5.44
C ASP A 23 26.66 -2.43 6.54
N GLU A 24 26.59 -1.16 6.17
CA GLU A 24 26.29 -0.03 7.04
C GLU A 24 24.82 0.41 7.02
N GLY A 25 23.97 -0.26 6.23
CA GLY A 25 22.55 0.05 6.10
C GLY A 25 22.24 1.18 5.12
N ASN A 26 23.21 1.62 4.31
CA ASN A 26 22.98 2.59 3.25
C ASN A 26 22.40 1.93 2.00
N PHE A 27 21.73 2.75 1.20
CA PHE A 27 21.24 2.39 -0.12
C PHE A 27 21.27 3.61 -1.03
N ALA A 28 21.42 3.37 -2.33
CA ALA A 28 21.44 4.44 -3.32
C ALA A 28 20.02 4.80 -3.77
N ILE A 29 19.61 6.04 -3.53
CA ILE A 29 18.37 6.59 -4.11
C ILE A 29 18.64 6.93 -5.58
N LYS A 30 17.75 6.49 -6.48
CA LYS A 30 17.84 6.74 -7.93
C LYS A 30 16.73 7.67 -8.39
N GLY A 31 16.92 8.35 -9.52
CA GLY A 31 15.88 9.14 -10.19
C GLY A 31 15.37 10.33 -9.36
N ALA A 32 14.09 10.65 -9.48
CA ALA A 32 13.48 11.83 -8.85
C ALA A 32 13.56 11.81 -7.31
N GLY A 33 13.74 10.64 -6.69
CA GLY A 33 13.83 10.48 -5.23
C GLY A 33 14.92 11.29 -4.53
N VAL A 34 16.04 11.60 -5.19
CA VAL A 34 17.13 12.43 -4.61
C VAL A 34 16.81 13.93 -4.60
N THR A 35 15.77 14.34 -5.32
CA THR A 35 15.40 15.75 -5.49
C THR A 35 14.84 16.32 -4.19
N SER A 36 14.97 17.62 -3.97
CA SER A 36 14.37 18.27 -2.80
C SER A 36 12.85 18.38 -2.92
N CYS A 37 12.19 18.38 -1.78
CA CYS A 37 10.75 18.61 -1.65
C CYS A 37 10.34 19.97 -2.22
N ALA A 38 11.14 21.02 -2.05
CA ALA A 38 10.89 22.34 -2.63
C ALA A 38 10.87 22.33 -4.18
N GLN A 39 11.73 21.52 -4.80
CA GLN A 39 11.72 21.38 -6.25
C GLN A 39 10.51 20.55 -6.71
N TYR A 40 10.14 19.51 -5.97
CA TYR A 40 8.94 18.73 -6.25
C TYR A 40 7.67 19.59 -6.19
N THR A 41 7.46 20.36 -5.11
CA THR A 41 6.28 21.22 -4.97
C THR A 41 6.21 22.25 -6.08
N LYS A 42 7.35 22.86 -6.44
CA LYS A 42 7.42 23.78 -7.59
C LYS A 42 7.01 23.10 -8.89
N VAL A 43 7.49 21.89 -9.16
CA VAL A 43 7.14 21.13 -10.37
C VAL A 43 5.63 20.85 -10.43
N LEU A 44 5.02 20.50 -9.30
CA LEU A 44 3.59 20.24 -9.19
C LEU A 44 2.77 21.52 -9.41
N GLU A 45 3.13 22.62 -8.74
CA GLU A 45 2.48 23.93 -8.85
C GLU A 45 2.51 24.47 -10.28
N THR A 46 3.65 24.35 -10.95
CA THR A 46 3.81 24.87 -12.33
C THR A 46 3.31 23.89 -13.39
N LYS A 47 2.81 22.71 -13.01
CA LYS A 47 2.42 21.62 -13.94
C LYS A 47 3.53 21.32 -14.95
N SER A 48 4.76 21.30 -14.46
CA SER A 48 5.95 21.13 -15.29
C SER A 48 5.97 19.75 -15.95
N PRO A 49 6.43 19.58 -17.20
CA PRO A 49 6.61 18.26 -17.80
C PRO A 49 7.50 17.32 -16.97
N GLU A 50 8.38 17.87 -16.14
CA GLU A 50 9.19 17.13 -15.16
C GLU A 50 8.34 16.34 -14.14
N LEU A 51 7.06 16.66 -13.99
CA LEU A 51 6.14 15.90 -13.14
C LEU A 51 6.10 14.41 -13.53
N TYR A 52 6.25 14.08 -14.81
CA TYR A 52 6.32 12.68 -15.27
C TYR A 52 7.50 11.91 -14.67
N LEU A 53 8.63 12.59 -14.36
CA LEU A 53 9.76 11.95 -13.69
C LEU A 53 9.42 11.57 -12.24
N PHE A 54 8.61 12.39 -11.57
CA PHE A 54 8.18 12.11 -10.20
C PHE A 54 7.10 11.04 -10.16
N VAL A 55 6.07 11.13 -11.01
CA VAL A 55 5.00 10.13 -11.13
C VAL A 55 5.59 8.76 -11.49
N GLY A 56 6.44 8.69 -12.52
CA GLY A 56 7.09 7.43 -12.88
C GLY A 56 8.04 6.90 -11.80
N TRP A 57 8.67 7.79 -11.01
CA TRP A 57 9.47 7.37 -9.86
C TRP A 57 8.60 6.81 -8.73
N ILE A 58 7.41 7.40 -8.47
CA ILE A 58 6.44 6.87 -7.49
C ILE A 58 6.07 5.45 -7.89
N ASP A 59 5.56 5.24 -9.12
CA ASP A 59 5.12 3.92 -9.59
C ASP A 59 6.25 2.87 -9.53
N GLY A 60 7.46 3.26 -9.95
CA GLY A 60 8.63 2.39 -9.89
C GLY A 60 9.04 2.05 -8.45
N TYR A 61 8.97 3.02 -7.53
CA TYR A 61 9.26 2.81 -6.12
C TYR A 61 8.24 1.87 -5.46
N LEU A 62 6.94 2.07 -5.73
CA LEU A 62 5.87 1.18 -5.24
C LEU A 62 6.02 -0.23 -5.79
N THR A 63 6.35 -0.37 -7.08
CA THR A 63 6.62 -1.68 -7.70
C THR A 63 7.78 -2.40 -7.00
N GLY A 64 8.87 -1.68 -6.73
CA GLY A 64 9.99 -2.24 -5.97
C GLY A 64 9.59 -2.66 -4.55
N VAL A 65 8.77 -1.86 -3.86
CA VAL A 65 8.24 -2.21 -2.55
C VAL A 65 7.39 -3.48 -2.62
N ASN A 66 6.49 -3.59 -3.59
CA ASN A 66 5.66 -4.78 -3.80
C ASN A 66 6.51 -6.02 -4.08
N GLN A 67 7.59 -5.90 -4.84
CA GLN A 67 8.44 -7.03 -5.20
C GLN A 67 9.32 -7.52 -4.04
N PHE A 68 9.89 -6.60 -3.26
CA PHE A 68 10.94 -6.94 -2.29
C PHE A 68 10.49 -6.96 -0.84
N GLN A 69 9.33 -6.37 -0.51
CA GLN A 69 8.79 -6.47 0.85
C GLN A 69 8.05 -7.78 1.05
N ARG A 70 8.24 -8.37 2.24
CA ARG A 70 7.54 -9.58 2.64
C ARG A 70 6.04 -9.30 2.73
N GLU A 71 5.23 -10.31 2.39
CA GLU A 71 3.77 -10.25 2.51
C GLU A 71 3.17 -8.98 1.91
N THR A 72 3.60 -8.63 0.70
CA THR A 72 3.14 -7.43 0.00
C THR A 72 2.84 -7.81 -1.45
N PHE A 73 1.56 -7.89 -1.78
CA PHE A 73 1.10 -7.96 -3.16
C PHE A 73 0.95 -6.56 -3.75
N ASP A 74 0.29 -5.66 -3.02
CA ASP A 74 0.15 -4.27 -3.42
C ASP A 74 0.08 -3.32 -2.20
N VAL A 75 1.03 -2.41 -2.10
CA VAL A 75 1.14 -1.41 -1.03
C VAL A 75 0.18 -0.22 -1.20
N ALA A 76 -0.34 0.02 -2.39
CA ALA A 76 -1.23 1.13 -2.71
C ALA A 76 -2.42 0.66 -3.58
N PRO A 77 -3.23 -0.31 -3.12
CA PRO A 77 -4.13 -1.11 -3.95
C PRO A 77 -5.35 -0.36 -4.51
N TRP A 78 -5.55 0.89 -4.12
CA TRP A 78 -6.67 1.72 -4.57
C TRP A 78 -6.28 3.19 -4.81
N GLN A 79 -5.04 3.57 -4.48
CA GLN A 79 -4.59 4.94 -4.62
C GLN A 79 -4.02 5.16 -6.02
N ALA A 80 -4.69 6.00 -6.82
CA ALA A 80 -4.14 6.48 -8.07
C ALA A 80 -2.85 7.30 -7.84
N THR A 81 -1.93 7.25 -8.80
CA THR A 81 -0.62 7.91 -8.69
C THR A 81 -0.76 9.43 -8.54
N GLU A 82 -1.75 10.05 -9.16
CA GLU A 82 -2.07 11.48 -9.01
C GLU A 82 -2.50 11.83 -7.58
N LEU A 83 -3.20 10.91 -6.90
CA LEU A 83 -3.57 11.08 -5.51
C LEU A 83 -2.33 11.03 -4.63
N LEU A 84 -1.47 10.02 -4.85
CA LEU A 84 -0.21 9.87 -4.12
C LEU A 84 0.68 11.09 -4.30
N ALA A 85 0.82 11.60 -5.53
CA ALA A 85 1.54 12.83 -5.81
C ALA A 85 1.01 14.01 -4.98
N GLN A 86 -0.31 14.20 -4.92
CA GLN A 86 -0.92 15.24 -4.10
C GLN A 86 -0.67 15.03 -2.60
N LEU A 87 -0.77 13.80 -2.08
CA LEU A 87 -0.48 13.51 -0.68
C LEU A 87 0.98 13.79 -0.31
N LEU A 88 1.91 13.47 -1.20
CA LEU A 88 3.33 13.74 -1.01
C LEU A 88 3.63 15.24 -0.95
N SER A 89 2.89 16.05 -1.72
CA SER A 89 3.07 17.51 -1.71
C SER A 89 2.82 18.11 -0.33
N ARG A 90 1.81 17.62 0.41
CA ARG A 90 1.49 18.06 1.78
C ARG A 90 2.64 17.85 2.76
N TYR A 91 3.38 16.74 2.62
CA TYR A 91 4.58 16.49 3.42
C TYR A 91 5.71 17.44 3.02
N CYS A 92 5.90 17.62 1.71
CA CYS A 92 6.99 18.41 1.16
C CYS A 92 6.85 19.92 1.44
N GLU A 93 5.64 20.46 1.44
CA GLU A 93 5.36 21.85 1.81
C GLU A 93 5.86 22.19 3.22
N GLN A 94 5.78 21.23 4.14
CA GLN A 94 6.23 21.40 5.53
C GLN A 94 7.74 21.19 5.70
N ARG A 95 8.42 20.59 4.71
CA ARG A 95 9.83 20.19 4.79
C ARG A 95 10.55 20.41 3.45
N PRO A 96 10.76 21.66 3.02
CA PRO A 96 11.28 21.97 1.68
C PRO A 96 12.67 21.39 1.41
N ASP A 97 13.51 21.30 2.43
CA ASP A 97 14.89 20.80 2.31
C ASP A 97 15.01 19.26 2.33
N ALA A 98 13.93 18.55 2.66
CA ALA A 98 13.93 17.09 2.67
C ALA A 98 14.03 16.52 1.24
N GLN A 99 14.63 15.34 1.10
CA GLN A 99 14.56 14.60 -0.16
C GLN A 99 13.15 14.05 -0.41
N PHE A 100 12.73 14.04 -1.67
CA PHE A 100 11.41 13.56 -2.09
C PHE A 100 11.16 12.10 -1.68
N MET A 101 12.18 11.25 -1.73
CA MET A 101 12.09 9.86 -1.27
C MET A 101 11.65 9.75 0.21
N LEU A 102 12.03 10.70 1.06
CA LEU A 102 11.59 10.70 2.46
C LEU A 102 10.09 10.94 2.57
N ALA A 103 9.53 11.85 1.76
CA ALA A 103 8.08 12.05 1.69
C ALA A 103 7.37 10.74 1.30
N ALA A 104 7.90 10.06 0.26
CA ALA A 104 7.37 8.79 -0.22
C ALA A 104 7.41 7.69 0.83
N THR A 105 8.54 7.57 1.53
CA THR A 105 8.71 6.58 2.61
C THR A 105 7.76 6.85 3.77
N ARG A 106 7.54 8.11 4.13
CA ARG A 106 6.60 8.48 5.22
C ARG A 106 5.16 8.19 4.85
N LEU A 107 4.76 8.49 3.62
CA LEU A 107 3.44 8.14 3.12
C LEU A 107 3.26 6.62 3.11
N LEU A 108 4.22 5.88 2.56
CA LEU A 108 4.20 4.42 2.55
C LEU A 108 4.09 3.82 3.94
N GLN A 109 4.89 4.28 4.90
CA GLN A 109 4.82 3.82 6.29
C GLN A 109 3.42 3.96 6.89
N SER A 110 2.71 5.05 6.55
CA SER A 110 1.34 5.28 7.04
C SER A 110 0.30 4.35 6.39
N MET A 111 0.53 3.92 5.15
CA MET A 111 -0.38 3.07 4.39
C MET A 111 -0.06 1.58 4.50
N PHE A 112 1.18 1.23 4.88
CA PHE A 112 1.68 -0.13 4.88
C PHE A 112 0.82 -1.16 5.63
N PRO A 113 0.17 -0.82 6.77
CA PRO A 113 -0.75 -1.75 7.44
C PRO A 113 -1.95 -2.16 6.56
N ALA A 114 -2.43 -1.28 5.69
CA ALA A 114 -3.59 -1.49 4.83
C ALA A 114 -3.27 -2.15 3.47
N ARG A 115 -2.01 -2.52 3.21
CA ARG A 115 -1.59 -3.17 1.97
C ARG A 115 -2.36 -4.48 1.70
N LEU A 116 -2.45 -4.88 0.44
CA LEU A 116 -2.82 -6.24 0.09
C LEU A 116 -1.61 -7.14 0.31
N ARG A 117 -1.73 -8.16 1.15
CA ARG A 117 -0.66 -9.12 1.41
C ARG A 117 -0.64 -10.27 0.40
N THR A 118 -1.78 -10.58 -0.19
CA THR A 118 -1.98 -11.66 -1.16
C THR A 118 -2.65 -11.11 -2.41
N SER A 119 -2.46 -11.82 -3.52
CA SER A 119 -3.15 -11.49 -4.77
C SER A 119 -4.67 -11.56 -4.62
N SER A 120 -5.35 -10.72 -5.37
CA SER A 120 -6.80 -10.63 -5.42
C SER A 120 -7.22 -10.40 -6.86
N GLU A 121 -8.32 -11.03 -7.29
CA GLU A 121 -8.85 -10.85 -8.64
C GLU A 121 -9.35 -9.42 -8.84
N PRO A 122 -9.15 -8.82 -10.03
CA PRO A 122 -9.76 -7.56 -10.38
C PRO A 122 -11.26 -7.76 -10.63
N VAL A 123 -12.05 -6.79 -10.20
CA VAL A 123 -13.49 -6.66 -10.44
C VAL A 123 -13.69 -5.43 -11.32
N GLU A 124 -14.24 -5.65 -12.50
CA GLU A 124 -14.71 -4.59 -13.38
C GLU A 124 -16.11 -4.16 -12.93
N MET A 125 -16.32 -2.85 -12.86
CA MET A 125 -17.56 -2.25 -12.37
C MET A 125 -18.01 -1.21 -13.38
N GLU A 126 -19.31 -1.22 -13.69
CA GLU A 126 -19.89 -0.32 -14.69
C GLU A 126 -21.01 0.51 -14.07
N SER A 127 -21.06 1.79 -14.42
CA SER A 127 -22.18 2.68 -14.12
C SER A 127 -22.43 3.60 -15.31
N GLY A 128 -23.51 3.32 -16.05
CA GLY A 128 -23.79 4.02 -17.30
C GLY A 128 -22.70 3.80 -18.35
N ALA A 129 -21.91 4.84 -18.64
CA ALA A 129 -20.80 4.80 -19.60
C ALA A 129 -19.42 4.78 -18.92
N GLU A 130 -19.37 4.79 -17.59
CA GLU A 130 -18.14 4.79 -16.81
C GLU A 130 -17.79 3.36 -16.37
N THR A 131 -16.49 3.05 -16.39
CA THR A 131 -15.95 1.77 -15.95
C THR A 131 -14.85 2.04 -14.92
N ALA A 132 -14.84 1.25 -13.84
CA ALA A 132 -13.80 1.26 -12.82
C ALA A 132 -13.32 -0.17 -12.54
N PHE A 133 -12.09 -0.27 -12.03
CA PHE A 133 -11.49 -1.53 -11.63
C PHE A 133 -11.03 -1.44 -10.18
N LEU A 134 -11.31 -2.47 -9.39
CA LEU A 134 -10.74 -2.65 -8.06
C LEU A 134 -10.44 -4.13 -7.81
N TYR A 135 -9.49 -4.41 -6.93
CA TYR A 135 -9.34 -5.76 -6.41
C TYR A 135 -10.59 -6.17 -5.62
N LYS A 136 -11.05 -7.41 -5.78
CA LYS A 136 -12.16 -7.99 -5.01
C LYS A 136 -12.04 -7.76 -3.50
N SER A 137 -10.84 -7.95 -2.96
CA SER A 137 -10.54 -7.69 -1.54
C SER A 137 -10.68 -6.21 -1.15
N VAL A 138 -10.36 -5.28 -2.05
CA VAL A 138 -10.59 -3.84 -1.82
C VAL A 138 -12.08 -3.52 -1.91
N LEU A 139 -12.79 -4.09 -2.88
CA LEU A 139 -14.25 -3.91 -2.99
C LEU A 139 -14.98 -4.46 -1.75
N THR A 140 -14.49 -5.56 -1.19
CA THR A 140 -15.00 -6.09 0.09
C THR A 140 -14.82 -5.07 1.22
N ARG A 141 -13.65 -4.44 1.33
CA ARG A 141 -13.41 -3.36 2.32
C ARG A 141 -14.32 -2.14 2.11
N VAL A 142 -14.62 -1.80 0.86
CA VAL A 142 -15.58 -0.75 0.53
C VAL A 142 -16.97 -1.13 1.02
N GLN A 143 -17.42 -2.37 0.77
CA GLN A 143 -18.71 -2.86 1.24
C GLN A 143 -18.78 -2.94 2.77
N GLU A 144 -17.70 -3.36 3.44
CA GLU A 144 -17.60 -3.34 4.90
C GLU A 144 -17.76 -1.92 5.45
N ALA A 145 -17.05 -0.95 4.87
CA ALA A 145 -17.15 0.45 5.25
C ALA A 145 -18.56 1.04 5.02
N LEU A 146 -19.29 0.57 4.01
CA LEU A 146 -20.69 0.91 3.79
C LEU A 146 -21.60 0.24 4.83
N ALA A 147 -21.42 -1.04 5.11
CA ALA A 147 -22.20 -1.75 6.12
C ALA A 147 -22.03 -1.12 7.52
N GLU A 148 -20.82 -0.71 7.88
CA GLU A 148 -20.52 0.03 9.12
C GLU A 148 -21.25 1.38 9.22
N ARG A 149 -21.55 2.01 8.07
CA ARG A 149 -22.34 3.25 7.99
C ARG A 149 -23.86 3.00 7.98
N GLY A 150 -24.28 1.74 8.03
CA GLY A 150 -25.69 1.36 8.17
C GLY A 150 -26.41 1.00 6.87
N TYR A 151 -25.69 0.85 5.75
CA TYR A 151 -26.28 0.35 4.51
C TYR A 151 -26.48 -1.17 4.58
N ASP A 152 -27.69 -1.64 4.23
CA ASP A 152 -28.02 -3.07 4.19
C ASP A 152 -27.55 -3.69 2.87
N ILE A 153 -26.29 -4.13 2.84
CA ILE A 153 -25.63 -4.71 1.66
C ILE A 153 -24.83 -5.97 2.03
N SER A 154 -24.56 -6.83 1.04
CA SER A 154 -23.58 -7.91 1.17
C SER A 154 -22.14 -7.39 1.06
N THR A 155 -21.22 -8.02 1.79
CA THR A 155 -19.77 -7.77 1.75
C THR A 155 -19.05 -8.95 1.06
N ASP A 156 -19.46 -9.27 -0.16
CA ASP A 156 -19.03 -10.45 -0.92
C ASP A 156 -17.93 -10.15 -1.97
N GLY A 157 -17.54 -8.89 -2.09
CA GLY A 157 -16.61 -8.39 -3.09
C GLY A 157 -17.17 -8.43 -4.51
N ALA A 158 -18.48 -8.51 -4.69
CA ALA A 158 -19.16 -8.41 -5.99
C ALA A 158 -19.83 -7.04 -6.15
N TYR A 159 -19.70 -6.45 -7.33
CA TYR A 159 -20.39 -5.20 -7.62
C TYR A 159 -21.77 -5.49 -8.22
N GLY A 160 -22.82 -5.05 -7.52
CA GLY A 160 -24.21 -5.21 -7.95
C GLY A 160 -25.08 -4.03 -7.51
N PRO A 161 -26.40 -4.06 -7.82
CA PRO A 161 -27.29 -2.92 -7.62
C PRO A 161 -27.29 -2.36 -6.19
N GLN A 162 -27.23 -3.23 -5.17
CA GLN A 162 -27.20 -2.79 -3.77
C GLN A 162 -25.92 -2.02 -3.43
N THR A 163 -24.76 -2.48 -3.93
CA THR A 163 -23.48 -1.76 -3.74
C THR A 163 -23.49 -0.44 -4.48
N GLN A 164 -23.99 -0.40 -5.72
CA GLN A 164 -24.12 0.83 -6.48
C GLN A 164 -25.04 1.85 -5.78
N ASP A 165 -26.24 1.44 -5.37
CA ASP A 165 -27.21 2.30 -4.69
C ASP A 165 -26.62 2.89 -3.39
N ALA A 166 -25.89 2.07 -2.62
CA ALA A 166 -25.20 2.51 -1.41
C ALA A 166 -24.06 3.49 -1.69
N LEU A 167 -23.26 3.25 -2.74
CA LEU A 167 -22.21 4.18 -3.17
C LEU A 167 -22.81 5.52 -3.61
N GLU A 168 -23.88 5.51 -4.40
CA GLU A 168 -24.56 6.73 -4.82
C GLU A 168 -25.16 7.48 -3.62
N ALA A 169 -25.71 6.77 -2.63
CA ALA A 169 -26.21 7.38 -1.41
C ALA A 169 -25.09 8.07 -0.63
N VAL A 170 -23.97 7.38 -0.37
CA VAL A 170 -22.79 7.98 0.30
C VAL A 170 -22.28 9.19 -0.47
N GLN A 171 -22.20 9.11 -1.79
CA GLN A 171 -21.73 10.21 -2.62
C GLN A 171 -22.64 11.45 -2.49
N ARG A 172 -23.97 11.24 -2.53
CA ARG A 172 -24.94 12.32 -2.33
C ARG A 172 -24.86 12.91 -0.92
N GLU A 173 -24.75 12.06 0.11
CA GLU A 173 -24.70 12.49 1.51
C GLU A 173 -23.45 13.32 1.84
N ASN A 174 -22.36 13.12 1.10
CA ASN A 174 -21.09 13.81 1.30
C ASN A 174 -20.82 14.90 0.26
N ASP A 175 -21.82 15.27 -0.55
CA ASP A 175 -21.73 16.30 -1.59
C ASP A 175 -20.56 16.09 -2.58
N ILE A 176 -20.29 14.83 -2.94
CA ILE A 176 -19.28 14.45 -3.94
C ILE A 176 -19.94 13.97 -5.24
N ASN A 177 -19.14 13.79 -6.30
CA ASN A 177 -19.69 13.39 -7.61
C ASN A 177 -20.41 12.03 -7.50
N VAL A 178 -21.65 11.97 -7.96
CA VAL A 178 -22.49 10.76 -7.85
C VAL A 178 -22.27 9.89 -9.09
N THR A 179 -21.26 9.03 -9.02
CA THR A 179 -20.89 8.09 -10.10
C THR A 179 -21.53 6.72 -9.91
N GLY A 180 -21.89 6.36 -8.68
CA GLY A 180 -22.25 4.99 -8.29
C GLY A 180 -21.07 4.02 -8.27
N LEU A 181 -19.88 4.46 -8.67
CA LEU A 181 -18.64 3.70 -8.65
C LEU A 181 -17.81 4.07 -7.41
N PRO A 182 -16.95 3.18 -6.90
CA PRO A 182 -15.97 3.52 -5.88
C PRO A 182 -14.81 4.31 -6.50
N ASP A 183 -15.10 5.53 -6.97
CA ASP A 183 -14.11 6.44 -7.52
C ASP A 183 -13.09 6.92 -6.47
N GLN A 184 -12.05 7.64 -6.91
CA GLN A 184 -10.95 8.02 -6.01
C GLN A 184 -11.41 8.83 -4.79
N GLN A 185 -12.41 9.70 -4.96
CA GLN A 185 -12.93 10.54 -3.86
C GLN A 185 -13.75 9.69 -2.89
N THR A 186 -14.56 8.78 -3.42
CA THR A 186 -15.35 7.82 -2.66
C THR A 186 -14.46 6.85 -1.88
N LEU A 187 -13.39 6.34 -2.49
CA LEU A 187 -12.41 5.47 -1.84
C LEU A 187 -11.67 6.16 -0.70
N MET A 188 -11.27 7.43 -0.87
CA MET A 188 -10.70 8.19 0.25
C MET A 188 -11.71 8.32 1.39
N LEU A 189 -12.95 8.71 1.10
CA LEU A 189 -13.98 8.88 2.11
C LEU A 189 -14.24 7.59 2.91
N LEU A 190 -14.26 6.44 2.23
CA LEU A 190 -14.60 5.16 2.84
C LEU A 190 -13.39 4.48 3.52
N LEU A 191 -12.20 4.53 2.89
CA LEU A 191 -11.06 3.70 3.29
C LEU A 191 -9.92 4.47 3.98
N GLN A 192 -9.90 5.80 3.92
CA GLN A 192 -8.84 6.57 4.56
C GLN A 192 -8.93 6.50 6.09
N GLU A 193 -10.14 6.59 6.66
CA GLU A 193 -10.41 6.49 8.10
C GLU A 193 -10.00 5.11 8.68
N SER A 194 -10.26 4.03 7.95
CA SER A 194 -9.93 2.65 8.36
C SER A 194 -8.43 2.34 8.23
N SER A 195 -7.75 2.95 7.26
CA SER A 195 -6.31 2.78 7.04
C SER A 195 -5.44 3.36 8.17
N PHE A 196 -5.98 4.31 8.95
CA PHE A 196 -5.30 4.93 10.09
C PHE A 196 -5.72 4.38 11.46
N SER A 197 -6.81 3.60 11.52
CA SER A 197 -7.40 3.11 12.76
C SER A 197 -7.24 1.60 12.97
N ASN A 198 -6.86 0.84 11.94
CA ASN A 198 -6.64 -0.60 12.08
C ASN A 198 -5.24 -0.88 12.66
N PRO A 199 -5.11 -1.41 13.90
CA PRO A 199 -3.84 -1.95 14.37
C PRO A 199 -3.45 -3.07 13.41
N ALA A 200 -2.17 -3.18 13.05
CA ALA A 200 -1.69 -4.34 12.31
C ALA A 200 -2.24 -5.60 12.96
N GLU A 201 -3.01 -6.42 12.23
CA GLU A 201 -3.42 -7.74 12.71
C GLU A 201 -2.19 -8.44 13.27
N PRO A 202 -2.29 -9.04 14.47
CA PRO A 202 -1.17 -9.76 15.05
C PRO A 202 -0.70 -10.78 14.00
N VAL A 203 0.57 -10.68 13.64
CA VAL A 203 1.23 -11.70 12.82
C VAL A 203 1.04 -13.00 13.60
N GLU A 204 0.16 -13.89 13.13
CA GLU A 204 0.06 -15.24 13.68
C GLU A 204 1.46 -15.84 13.60
N SER A 205 2.06 -16.07 14.77
CA SER A 205 3.27 -16.84 14.89
C SER A 205 2.95 -18.25 14.44
N ASP A 206 3.55 -18.65 13.32
CA ASP A 206 3.46 -20.00 12.75
C ASP A 206 3.61 -21.07 13.86
N PRO A 207 2.65 -22.00 14.07
CA PRO A 207 2.64 -22.87 15.25
C PRO A 207 3.61 -24.05 15.19
N ASP A 208 4.42 -24.21 14.15
CA ASP A 208 5.25 -25.42 13.97
C ASP A 208 6.60 -25.36 14.72
N GLY A 209 6.53 -24.91 15.98
CA GLY A 209 7.61 -24.91 16.96
C GLY A 209 7.36 -25.93 18.07
N GLY A 210 7.10 -27.18 17.71
CA GLY A 210 6.84 -28.25 18.67
C GLY A 210 7.38 -29.60 18.24
N THR A 211 8.43 -30.08 18.90
CA THR A 211 8.41 -31.38 19.59
C THR A 211 9.64 -31.55 20.49
N ASP A 212 9.35 -31.48 21.79
CA ASP A 212 9.69 -32.47 22.83
C ASP A 212 11.12 -33.05 22.86
N GLY A 213 11.96 -32.45 23.71
CA GLY A 213 13.19 -33.05 24.21
C GLY A 213 12.91 -33.95 25.41
N GLY A 214 12.68 -35.23 25.14
CA GLY A 214 12.52 -36.27 26.15
C GLY A 214 13.56 -37.39 25.99
N ASN A 215 14.53 -37.38 26.92
CA ASN A 215 15.49 -38.44 27.30
C ASN A 215 16.72 -38.69 26.41
#